data_AF-A0A9W6YFN3-F1
#
_entry.id   AF-A0A9W6YFN3-F1
#
_cell.length_a   1.000
_cell.length_b   1.000
_cell.length_c   1.000
_cell.angle_alpha   90.00
_cell.angle_beta   90.00
_cell.angle_gamma   90.00
#
_symmetry.space_group_name_H-M   'P 1'
#
loop_
_entity.id
_entity.type
_entity.pdbx_description
1 polymer ?
#
loop_
_entity_poly.entity_id
_entity_poly.type
_entity_poly.pdbx_seq_one_letter_code
_entity_poly.pdbx_strand_id
1 'polypeptide(L)' 'MMVRMCGAPVVWRSTFQKTVALSSTEAHYMALSECVKEVVWKRLLLKDLGSEQTGGAVVYEDTKVP' A
#
# COMPACT_ATOMS: atom_id res chain seq x y z
N MET A 1 -2.56 -0.65 6.91
CA MET A 1 -1.36 -0.71 6.02
C MET A 1 -0.79 0.69 5.86
N MET A 2 0.53 0.83 5.94
CA MET A 2 1.24 2.12 5.87
C MET A 2 2.32 2.06 4.79
N VAL A 3 2.30 3.02 3.86
CA VAL A 3 3.35 3.17 2.85
C VAL A 3 4.23 4.35 3.22
N ARG A 4 5.53 4.09 3.29
CA ARG A 4 6.56 5.14 3.45
C ARG A 4 7.24 5.40 2.11
N MET A 5 7.36 6.66 1.74
CA MET A 5 8.12 7.14 0.59
C MET A 5 9.13 8.18 1.09
N CYS A 6 10.39 8.07 0.67
CA CYS A 6 11.49 8.95 1.12
C CYS A 6 11.58 9.10 2.66
N GLY A 7 11.32 8.02 3.41
CA GLY A 7 11.34 8.03 4.88
C GLY A 7 10.09 8.61 5.56
N ALA A 8 9.20 9.26 4.80
CA ALA A 8 7.96 9.86 5.30
C ALA A 8 6.73 8.96 5.03
N PRO A 9 5.72 8.93 5.92
CA PRO A 9 4.44 8.29 5.63
C PRO A 9 3.71 9.06 4.52
N VAL A 10 3.36 8.40 3.41
CA VAL A 10 2.64 9.06 2.30
C VAL A 10 1.25 8.46 2.08
N VAL A 11 1.03 7.22 2.53
CA VAL A 11 -0.29 6.60 2.54
C VAL A 11 -0.49 5.86 3.84
N TRP A 12 -1.56 6.22 4.54
CA TRP A 12 -2.10 5.40 5.62
C TRP A 12 -3.52 5.01 5.21
N ARG A 13 -3.73 3.71 4.99
CA ARG A 13 -5.04 3.17 4.66
C ARG A 13 -5.33 2.02 5.62
N SER A 14 -6.38 2.21 6.41
CA SER A 14 -7.00 1.17 7.24
C SER A 14 -8.32 0.79 6.59
N THR A 15 -8.26 0.22 5.39
CA THR A 15 -9.47 -0.16 4.65
C THR A 15 -10.00 -1.46 5.25
N PHE A 16 -11.23 -1.44 5.75
CA PHE A 16 -11.97 -2.68 5.98
C PHE A 16 -12.26 -3.30 4.61
N GLN A 17 -11.98 -4.59 4.47
CA GLN A 17 -12.10 -5.27 3.19
C GLN A 17 -13.51 -5.13 2.63
N LYS A 18 -13.65 -4.54 1.43
CA LYS A 18 -14.97 -4.37 0.79
C LYS A 18 -15.62 -5.69 0.38
N THR A 19 -14.81 -6.74 0.26
CA THR A 19 -15.22 -8.08 -0.15
C THR A 19 -15.03 -9.03 1.03
N VAL A 20 -16.00 -9.92 1.27
CA VAL A 20 -15.88 -10.96 2.29
C VAL A 20 -14.74 -11.89 1.91
N ALA A 21 -13.60 -11.76 2.59
CA ALA A 21 -12.50 -12.71 2.47
C ALA A 21 -12.89 -13.99 3.22
N LEU A 22 -12.76 -15.15 2.60
CA LEU A 22 -13.04 -16.44 3.24
C LEU A 22 -11.99 -16.79 4.30
N SER A 23 -10.85 -16.11 4.31
CA SER A 23 -9.78 -16.28 5.30
C SER A 23 -9.02 -14.97 5.54
N SER A 24 -8.31 -14.87 6.68
CA SER A 24 -7.38 -13.78 6.96
C SER A 24 -6.24 -13.70 5.93
N THR A 25 -5.82 -14.81 5.35
CA THR A 25 -4.78 -14.83 4.31
C THR A 25 -5.25 -14.18 3.01
N GLU A 26 -6.47 -14.52 2.58
CA GLU A 26 -7.10 -13.85 1.43
C GLU A 26 -7.34 -12.37 1.74
N ALA A 27 -7.66 -12.07 3.00
CA ALA A 27 -7.83 -10.72 3.49
C ALA A 27 -6.56 -9.88 3.22
N HIS A 28 -5.41 -10.40 3.65
CA HIS A 28 -4.12 -9.73 3.45
C HIS A 28 -3.76 -9.59 1.96
N TYR A 29 -4.00 -10.63 1.15
CA TYR A 29 -3.66 -10.57 -0.28
C TYR A 29 -4.42 -9.49 -1.03
N MET A 30 -5.72 -9.28 -0.76
CA MET A 30 -6.43 -8.20 -1.46
C MET A 30 -5.99 -6.83 -0.97
N ALA A 31 -5.79 -6.64 0.35
CA ALA A 31 -5.30 -5.37 0.90
C ALA A 31 -3.92 -5.02 0.34
N LEU A 32 -3.04 -6.02 0.22
CA LEU A 32 -1.70 -5.85 -0.33
C LEU A 32 -1.72 -5.55 -1.83
N SER A 33 -2.59 -6.22 -2.59
CA SER A 33 -2.81 -5.95 -4.01
C SER A 33 -3.33 -4.53 -4.27
N GLU A 34 -4.31 -4.06 -3.50
CA GLU A 34 -4.81 -2.68 -3.60
C GLU A 34 -3.72 -1.65 -3.29
N CYS A 35 -2.92 -1.90 -2.25
CA CYS A 35 -1.85 -0.99 -1.86
C CYS A 35 -0.74 -0.93 -2.91
N VAL A 36 -0.33 -2.07 -3.48
CA VAL A 36 0.66 -2.10 -4.58
C VAL A 36 0.14 -1.31 -5.78
N LYS A 37 -1.14 -1.45 -6.15
CA LYS A 37 -1.74 -0.66 -7.23
C LYS A 37 -1.65 0.84 -6.96
N GLU A 38 -1.97 1.29 -5.74
CA GLU A 38 -1.83 2.71 -5.37
C GLU A 38 -0.37 3.19 -5.40
N VAL A 39 0.57 2.38 -4.92
CA VAL A 39 2.00 2.73 -4.93
C VAL A 39 2.51 2.89 -6.36
N VAL A 40 2.18 1.95 -7.25
CA VAL A 40 2.56 2.01 -8.67
C VAL A 40 1.93 3.23 -9.34
N TRP A 41 0.63 3.46 -9.12
CA TRP A 41 -0.06 4.63 -9.68
C TRP A 41 0.54 5.94 -9.20
N LYS A 42 0.85 6.07 -7.90
CA LYS A 42 1.51 7.25 -7.35
C LYS A 42 2.92 7.45 -7.90
N ARG A 43 3.69 6.38 -8.09
CA ARG A 43 5.02 6.46 -8.72
C ARG A 43 4.93 6.98 -10.16
N LEU A 44 3.97 6.50 -10.93
CA LEU A 44 3.72 6.98 -12.29
C LEU A 44 3.28 8.45 -12.29
N LEU A 45 2.33 8.82 -11.43
CA LEU A 45 1.88 10.21 -11.29
C LEU A 45 3.05 11.16 -10.92
N LEU A 46 3.90 10.74 -9.98
CA LEU A 46 5.06 11.51 -9.56
C LEU A 46 6.11 11.63 -10.66
N LYS A 47 6.28 10.58 -11.47
CA LYS A 47 7.12 10.62 -12.68
C LYS A 47 6.58 11.64 -13.70
N ASP A 48 5.28 11.65 -13.93
CA ASP A 48 4.63 12.60 -14.85
C ASP A 48 4.72 14.05 -14.34
N LEU A 49 4.72 14.25 -13.02
CA LEU A 49 4.93 15.55 -12.36
C LEU A 49 6.41 15.97 -12.29
N GLY A 50 7.35 15.20 -12.85
CA GLY A 50 8.79 15.48 -12.82
C GLY A 50 9.46 15.27 -11.45
N SER A 51 8.76 14.67 -10.50
CA SER A 51 9.23 14.36 -9.14
C SER A 51 9.46 12.85 -8.99
N GLU A 52 10.40 12.31 -9.77
CA GLU A 52 10.65 10.87 -9.79
C GLU A 52 11.12 10.36 -8.41
N GLN A 53 10.33 9.48 -7.80
CA GLN A 53 10.75 8.78 -6.60
C GLN A 53 11.66 7.61 -6.97
N THR A 54 12.98 7.85 -6.90
CA THR A 54 14.01 6.81 -7.10
C THR A 54 14.09 5.83 -5.92
N GLY A 55 13.51 6.18 -4.76
CA GLY A 55 13.49 5.35 -3.56
C GLY A 55 12.46 4.20 -3.58
N GLY A 56 12.83 3.05 -3.01
CA GLY A 56 11.92 1.95 -2.71
C GLY A 56 10.77 2.40 -1.81
N ALA A 57 9.52 2.14 -2.20
CA ALA A 57 8.37 2.35 -1.32
C ALA A 57 8.30 1.17 -0.34
N VAL A 58 8.46 1.44 0.96
CA VAL A 58 8.39 0.39 1.99
C VAL A 58 6.97 0.35 2.51
N VAL A 59 6.40 -0.85 2.43
CA VAL A 59 5.05 -1.16 2.87
C VAL A 59 5.14 -1.82 4.24
N TYR A 60 4.42 -1.28 5.22
CA TYR A 60 4.28 -1.83 6.55
C TYR A 60 2.85 -2.32 6.75
N GLU A 61 2.73 -3.57 7.15
CA GLU A 61 1.45 -4.21 7.46
C GLU A 61 1.48 -4.60 8.95
N ASP A 62 0.59 -4.01 9.75
CA ASP A 62 0.43 -4.37 11.17
C ASP A 62 -0.65 -5.44 11.24
N THR A 63 -0.24 -6.70 11.22
CA THR A 63 -1.12 -7.86 11.32
C THR A 63 -1.12 -8.37 12.74
N LYS A 64 -2.19 -8.07 13.49
CA LYS A 64 -2.47 -8.80 14.74
C LYS A 64 -2.96 -10.19 14.37
N VAL A 65 -2.07 -11.17 14.48
CA VAL A 65 -2.43 -12.59 14.47
C VAL A 65 -3.07 -12.89 15.84
N PRO A 66 -4.29 -13.44 15.92
CA PRO A 66 -4.85 -13.94 17.19
C PRO A 66 -4.12 -15.19 17.69
#